data_AF-A0A965J301-F1
#
_entry.id   AF-A0A965J301-F1
#
_cell.length_a   1.000
_cell.length_b   1.000
_cell.length_c   1.000
_cell.angle_alpha   90.00
_cell.angle_beta   90.00
_cell.angle_gamma   90.00
#
_symmetry.space_group_name_H-M   'P 1'
#
loop_
_entity.id
_entity.type
_entity.pdbx_description
1 polymer ?
#
loop_
_entity_poly.entity_id
_entity_poly.type
_entity_poly.pdbx_seq_one_letter_code
_entity_poly.pdbx_strand_id
1 'polypeptide(L)' 'VFSFLGVGINPPASTFGLVLSDAIKYWRADPAYLIIPCAMLIAIVLALNLLGDAVRDALDTKAE' A
#
# COMPACT_ATOMS: atom_id res chain seq x y z
N VAL A 1 -4.20 -10.17 -9.03
CA VAL A 1 -4.55 -11.37 -9.84
C VAL A 1 -3.62 -12.59 -9.60
N PHE A 2 -2.40 -12.44 -9.06
CA PHE A 2 -1.53 -13.60 -8.76
C PHE A 2 -1.93 -14.46 -7.52
N SER A 3 -2.84 -13.99 -6.65
CA SER A 3 -3.24 -14.74 -5.44
C SER A 3 -4.30 -15.83 -5.67
N PHE A 4 -4.92 -15.88 -6.85
CA PHE A 4 -6.02 -16.83 -7.14
C PHE A 4 -5.55 -18.16 -7.75
N LEU A 5 -4.27 -18.31 -8.09
CA LEU A 5 -3.76 -19.48 -8.83
C LEU A 5 -3.17 -20.59 -7.94
N GLY A 6 -3.52 -20.65 -6.65
CA GLY A 6 -3.18 -21.79 -5.78
C GLY A 6 -1.68 -22.01 -5.50
N VAL A 7 -0.78 -21.20 -6.09
CA VAL A 7 0.62 -21.10 -5.65
C VAL A 7 0.61 -20.20 -4.42
N GLY A 8 0.09 -20.75 -3.33
CA GLY A 8 0.14 -20.14 -2.02
C GLY A 8 1.60 -19.83 -1.73
N ILE A 9 1.91 -18.54 -1.74
CA ILE A 9 3.10 -18.03 -1.06
C ILE A 9 3.09 -18.68 0.31
N ASN A 10 4.07 -19.57 0.55
CA ASN A 10 4.27 -20.15 1.86
C ASN A 10 4.44 -18.97 2.84
N PRO A 11 3.84 -19.01 4.04
CA PRO A 11 4.18 -18.05 5.09
C PRO A 11 5.72 -18.14 5.26
N PRO A 12 6.47 -17.09 4.88
CA PRO A 12 6.44 -15.78 5.53
C PRO A 12 6.32 -14.60 4.54
N ALA A 13 5.78 -14.80 3.34
CA ALA A 13 5.63 -13.70 2.38
C ALA A 13 4.41 -12.82 2.73
N SER A 14 4.62 -11.90 3.67
CA SER A 14 3.66 -10.86 4.01
C SER A 14 3.56 -9.86 2.86
N THR A 15 2.44 -9.86 2.14
CA THR A 15 2.12 -8.80 1.19
C THR A 15 1.24 -7.76 1.86
N PHE A 16 1.34 -6.49 1.48
CA PHE A 16 0.50 -5.42 2.04
C PHE A 16 -1.01 -5.74 1.98
N GLY A 17 -1.47 -6.41 0.91
CA GLY A 17 -2.87 -6.83 0.77
C GLY A 17 -3.28 -7.97 1.72
N LEU A 18 -2.36 -8.89 2.03
CA LEU A 18 -2.58 -9.94 3.04
C LEU A 18 -2.65 -9.34 4.45
N VAL A 19 -1.75 -8.42 4.78
CA VAL A 19 -1.76 -7.71 6.07
C VAL A 19 -3.07 -6.94 6.27
N LEU A 20 -3.56 -6.27 5.23
CA LEU A 20 -4.82 -5.53 5.29
C LEU A 20 -6.03 -6.47 5.45
N SER A 21 -6.07 -7.57 4.69
CA SER A 21 -7.13 -8.60 4.84
C SER A 21 -7.16 -9.22 6.23
N ASP A 22 -6.00 -9.47 6.84
CA ASP A 22 -5.92 -9.98 8.19
C ASP A 22 -6.29 -8.92 9.23
N ALA A 23 -5.89 -7.67 9.04
CA ALA A 23 -6.27 -6.56 9.92
C ALA A 23 -7.79 -6.33 9.97
N ILE A 24 -8.51 -6.54 8.86
CA ILE A 24 -9.99 -6.44 8.82
C ILE A 24 -10.65 -7.45 9.76
N LYS A 25 -10.07 -8.65 9.91
CA LYS A 25 -10.61 -9.68 10.83
C LYS A 25 -10.55 -9.24 12.29
N TYR A 26 -9.55 -8.45 12.65
CA TYR A 26 -9.33 -7.97 14.02
C TYR A 26 -9.89 -6.57 14.29
N TRP A 27 -10.46 -5.88 13.29
CA TRP A 27 -10.97 -4.51 13.42
C TRP A 27 -11.97 -4.31 14.56
N ARG A 28 -12.82 -5.32 14.83
CA ARG A 28 -13.78 -5.28 15.94
C ARG A 28 -13.14 -5.46 17.32
N ALA A 29 -12.00 -6.14 17.38
CA ALA A 29 -11.29 -6.43 18.63
C ALA A 29 -10.29 -5.32 18.97
N ASP A 30 -9.53 -4.87 17.97
CA ASP A 30 -8.59 -3.77 18.10
C ASP A 30 -8.54 -2.98 16.77
N PRO A 31 -9.13 -1.78 16.73
CA PRO A 31 -9.13 -0.97 15.52
C PRO A 31 -7.73 -0.45 15.13
N ALA A 32 -6.78 -0.37 16.08
CA ALA A 32 -5.41 0.08 15.78
C ALA A 32 -4.70 -0.86 14.80
N TYR A 33 -5.05 -2.15 14.83
CA TYR A 33 -4.47 -3.18 13.96
C TYR A 33 -4.76 -2.95 12.46
N LEU A 34 -5.79 -2.19 12.12
CA LEU A 34 -6.12 -1.80 10.75
C LEU A 34 -5.69 -0.37 10.42
N ILE A 35 -5.72 0.55 11.40
CA ILE A 35 -5.28 1.92 11.17
C ILE A 35 -3.81 1.97 10.76
N ILE A 36 -2.95 1.17 11.40
CA ILE A 36 -1.51 1.13 11.10
C ILE A 36 -1.21 0.78 9.63
N PRO A 37 -1.66 -0.38 9.09
CA PRO A 37 -1.40 -0.72 7.69
C PRO A 37 -2.11 0.23 6.71
N CYS A 38 -3.30 0.74 7.05
CA CYS A 38 -3.98 1.75 6.24
C CYS A 38 -3.19 3.06 6.14
N ALA A 39 -2.71 3.59 7.27
CA ALA A 39 -1.94 4.82 7.31
C ALA A 39 -0.61 4.68 6.53
N MET A 40 0.05 3.53 6.67
CA MET A 40 1.27 3.22 5.92
C MET A 40 1.01 3.24 4.40
N LEU A 41 -0.07 2.61 3.93
CA LEU A 41 -0.42 2.61 2.50
C LEU A 41 -0.76 4.02 2.00
N ILE A 42 -1.51 4.80 2.77
CA ILE A 42 -1.82 6.20 2.42
C ILE A 42 -0.53 7.01 2.29
N ALA A 43 0.41 6.87 3.23
CA ALA A 43 1.68 7.58 3.19
C ALA A 43 2.52 7.21 1.96
N ILE A 44 2.57 5.92 1.60
CA ILE A 44 3.28 5.45 0.40
C ILE A 44 2.65 6.04 -0.87
N VAL A 45 1.33 5.95 -1.00
CA VAL A 45 0.61 6.50 -2.17
C VAL A 45 0.80 8.01 -2.27
N LEU A 46 0.72 8.72 -1.14
CA LEU A 46 0.96 10.16 -1.08
C LEU A 46 2.39 10.49 -1.50
N ALA A 47 3.39 9.79 -0.97
CA ALA A 47 4.79 9.99 -1.33
C ALA A 47 5.04 9.73 -2.81
N LEU A 48 4.44 8.68 -3.38
CA LEU A 48 4.56 8.37 -4.81
C LEU A 48 3.84 9.40 -5.69
N ASN A 49 2.67 9.90 -5.27
CA ASN A 49 1.96 10.96 -5.97
C ASN A 49 2.77 12.27 -5.96
N LEU A 50 3.27 12.68 -4.80
CA LEU A 50 4.12 13.88 -4.68
C LEU A 50 5.42 13.72 -5.47
N LEU A 51 6.03 12.54 -5.44
CA LEU A 51 7.21 12.24 -6.25
C LEU A 51 6.89 12.33 -7.75
N GLY A 52 5.75 11.79 -8.18
CA GLY A 52 5.28 11.88 -9.56
C GLY A 52 5.04 13.31 -10.00
N ASP A 53 4.43 14.13 -9.14
CA ASP A 53 4.23 15.55 -9.38
C ASP A 53 5.56 16.31 -9.43
N ALA A 54 6.49 16.03 -8.52
CA ALA A 54 7.83 16.63 -8.55
C ALA A 54 8.64 16.23 -9.79
N VAL A 55 8.54 14.97 -10.21
CA VAL A 55 9.16 14.48 -11.46
C VAL A 55 8.50 15.15 -12.66
N ARG A 56 7.18 15.30 -12.67
CA ARG A 56 6.45 16.00 -13.73
C ARG A 56 6.90 17.45 -13.81
N ASP A 57 6.95 18.17 -12.69
CA ASP A 57 7.37 19.57 -12.61
C ASP A 57 8.81 19.77 -13.12
N ALA A 58 9.73 18.88 -12.71
CA ALA A 58 11.11 18.88 -13.20
C ALA A 58 11.24 18.57 -14.70
N LEU A 59 10.31 17.80 -15.28
CA LEU A 59 10.27 17.48 -16.71
C LEU A 59 9.54 18.54 -17.54
N ASP A 60 8.53 19.21 -16.96
CA ASP A 60 7.72 20.28 -17.61
C ASP A 60 8.46 21.63 -17.64
N THR A 61 9.60 21.74 -16.94
CA THR A 61 10.56 22.88 -16.98
C THR A 61 11.17 23.14 -18.39
N LYS A 62 10.74 22.42 -19.43
CA LYS A 62 11.19 22.64 -20.83
C LYS A 62 10.20 23.41 -21.70
N ALA A 63 9.04 23.81 -21.17
CA ALA A 63 8.04 24.58 -21.91
C ALA A 63 8.09 26.10 -21.64
N GLU A 64 9.01 26.57 -20.79
CA GLU A 64 9.36 27.99 -20.60
C GLU A 64 10.73 28.33 -21.21
#